data_AF-X5QY39-F1
#
_entry.id   AF-X5QY39-F1
#
_cell.length_a   1.000
_cell.length_b   1.000
_cell.length_c   1.000
_cell.angle_alpha   90.00
_cell.angle_beta   90.00
_cell.angle_gamma   90.00
#
_symmetry.space_group_name_H-M   'P 1'
#
loop_
_entity.id
_entity.type
_entity.pdbx_description
1 polymer ?
#
loop_
_entity_poly.entity_id
_entity_poly.type
_entity_poly.pdbx_seq_one_letter_code
_entity_poly.pdbx_strand_id
1 'polypeptide(L)'
;MALITYFETDRGIRRLLRQPGYVEPRDAKIAARKLAQSSDRHQDLFDGYLDDIQMAYEMAAPWWADTVKAQQQQGLGRDEAIRKAFNKRAAGAAGHGNVVWIVRNYWLDCCDLNKSSGEIVYPETLLLQWLIDAKKKELVRLIACMPYWPVGMDENRAWC
;
A
#
# COMPACT_ATOMS: atom_id res chain seq x y z
N MET A 1 3.01 -17.31 6.17
CA MET A 1 2.98 -16.85 7.57
C MET A 1 2.20 -15.54 7.60
N ALA A 2 1.33 -15.30 8.58
CA ALA A 2 0.59 -14.03 8.64
C ALA A 2 1.53 -12.86 8.97
N LEU A 3 1.37 -11.73 8.28
CA LEU A 3 2.17 -10.53 8.51
C LEU A 3 1.98 -10.02 9.96
N ILE A 4 3.09 -9.74 10.64
CA ILE A 4 3.08 -9.21 12.00
C ILE A 4 2.69 -7.73 11.98
N THR A 5 1.55 -7.40 12.58
CA THR A 5 1.05 -6.02 12.66
C THR A 5 0.63 -5.67 14.08
N TYR A 6 0.76 -4.39 14.45
CA TYR A 6 0.23 -3.86 15.72
C TYR A 6 -1.09 -3.10 15.52
N PHE A 7 -1.25 -2.44 14.38
CA PHE A 7 -2.44 -1.65 14.08
C PHE A 7 -3.51 -2.47 13.36
N GLU A 8 -4.78 -2.12 13.59
CA GLU A 8 -5.92 -2.73 12.92
C GLU A 8 -5.89 -2.46 11.40
N THR A 9 -5.93 -3.54 10.62
CA THR A 9 -5.89 -3.48 9.15
C THR A 9 -7.03 -2.64 8.58
N ASP A 10 -8.25 -2.83 9.07
CA ASP A 10 -9.43 -2.12 8.54
C ASP A 10 -9.35 -0.61 8.74
N ARG A 11 -8.74 -0.16 9.85
CA ARG A 11 -8.49 1.27 10.09
C ARG A 11 -7.49 1.82 9.07
N GLY A 12 -6.44 1.06 8.77
CA GLY A 12 -5.46 1.39 7.73
C GLY A 12 -6.09 1.49 6.34
N ILE A 13 -6.91 0.50 5.97
CA ILE A 13 -7.65 0.48 4.70
C ILE A 13 -8.51 1.75 4.56
N ARG A 14 -9.38 2.01 5.54
CA ARG A 14 -10.27 3.18 5.51
C ARG A 14 -9.51 4.49 5.42
N ARG A 15 -8.38 4.61 6.13
CA ARG A 15 -7.51 5.79 6.08
C ARG A 15 -6.96 5.99 4.67
N LEU A 16 -6.28 4.97 4.12
CA LEU A 16 -5.57 5.09 2.86
C LEU A 16 -6.51 5.31 1.66
N LEU A 17 -7.66 4.63 1.61
CA LEU A 17 -8.63 4.85 0.54
C LEU A 17 -9.30 6.24 0.57
N ARG A 18 -9.30 6.92 1.72
CA ARG A 18 -9.89 8.26 1.87
C ARG A 18 -8.88 9.39 1.75
N GLN A 19 -7.64 9.14 2.15
CA GLN A 19 -6.60 10.16 2.31
C GLN A 19 -6.40 11.04 1.07
N PRO A 20 -6.33 10.50 -0.16
CA PRO A 20 -6.11 11.33 -1.36
C PRO A 20 -7.27 12.30 -1.61
N GLY A 21 -8.49 11.92 -1.22
CA GLY A 21 -9.70 12.75 -1.30
C GLY A 21 -9.66 14.01 -0.41
N TYR A 22 -8.75 14.08 0.56
CA TYR A 22 -8.54 15.30 1.36
C TYR A 22 -7.69 16.35 0.63
N VAL A 23 -6.97 15.94 -0.42
CA VAL A 23 -6.14 16.83 -1.24
C VAL A 23 -6.87 17.19 -2.53
N GLU A 24 -7.39 16.17 -3.22
CA GLU A 24 -8.12 16.33 -4.46
C GLU A 24 -9.42 15.51 -4.40
N PRO A 25 -10.61 16.15 -4.51
CA PRO A 25 -11.89 15.46 -4.38
C PRO A 25 -12.02 14.26 -5.33
N ARG A 26 -12.48 13.13 -4.79
CA ARG A 26 -12.71 11.90 -5.56
C ARG A 26 -14.17 11.78 -5.95
N ASP A 27 -14.41 11.58 -7.25
CA ASP A 27 -15.72 11.14 -7.74
C ASP A 27 -16.01 9.70 -7.29
N ALA A 28 -17.19 9.47 -6.70
CA ALA A 28 -17.56 8.18 -6.14
C ALA A 28 -17.72 7.06 -7.19
N LYS A 29 -18.15 7.40 -8.43
CA LYS A 29 -18.29 6.42 -9.51
C LYS A 29 -16.92 5.96 -9.99
N ILE A 30 -15.97 6.89 -10.12
CA ILE A 30 -14.58 6.56 -10.48
C ILE A 30 -13.93 5.73 -9.36
N ALA A 31 -14.12 6.11 -8.10
CA ALA A 31 -13.57 5.38 -6.96
C ALA A 31 -14.11 3.93 -6.83
N ALA A 32 -15.35 3.69 -7.26
CA ALA A 32 -15.98 2.38 -7.25
C ALA A 32 -15.61 1.48 -8.45
N ARG A 33 -14.79 1.97 -9.40
CA ARG A 33 -14.44 1.24 -10.63
C ARG A 33 -13.75 -0.09 -10.31
N LYS A 34 -14.24 -1.15 -10.94
CA LYS A 34 -13.67 -2.50 -10.84
C LYS A 34 -12.60 -2.72 -11.90
N LEU A 35 -11.64 -3.60 -11.61
CA LEU A 35 -10.57 -4.00 -12.53
C LEU A 35 -11.12 -4.38 -13.92
N ALA A 36 -12.13 -5.25 -13.97
CA ALA A 36 -12.74 -5.71 -15.22
C ALA A 36 -13.51 -4.62 -16.01
N GLN A 37 -13.72 -3.45 -15.41
CA GLN A 37 -14.35 -2.29 -16.06
C GLN A 37 -13.31 -1.26 -16.52
N SER A 38 -12.02 -1.53 -16.28
CA SER A 38 -10.93 -0.65 -16.66
C SER A 38 -10.27 -1.05 -17.97
N SER A 39 -9.63 -0.11 -18.65
CA SER A 39 -8.90 -0.39 -19.87
C SER A 39 -7.84 -1.49 -19.68
N ASP A 40 -7.54 -2.26 -20.73
CA ASP A 40 -6.53 -3.32 -20.71
C ASP A 40 -5.18 -2.86 -20.13
N ARG A 41 -4.74 -1.63 -20.47
CA ARG A 41 -3.49 -1.06 -19.92
C ARG A 41 -3.50 -0.89 -18.40
N HIS A 42 -4.65 -0.59 -17.79
CA HIS A 42 -4.77 -0.49 -16.34
C HIS A 42 -4.79 -1.87 -15.68
N GLN A 43 -5.34 -2.87 -16.39
CA GLN A 43 -5.30 -4.26 -15.95
C GLN A 43 -3.85 -4.77 -15.97
N ASP A 44 -3.13 -4.55 -17.07
CA ASP A 44 -1.71 -4.88 -17.19
C ASP A 44 -0.86 -4.19 -16.12
N LEU A 45 -1.13 -2.92 -15.83
CA LEU A 45 -0.44 -2.17 -14.78
C LEU A 45 -0.70 -2.79 -13.39
N PHE A 46 -1.93 -3.23 -13.12
CA PHE A 46 -2.26 -3.89 -11.86
C PHE A 46 -1.63 -5.30 -11.74
N ASP A 47 -1.57 -6.06 -12.83
CA ASP A 47 -0.93 -7.37 -12.84
C ASP A 47 0.57 -7.24 -12.56
N GLY A 48 1.25 -6.27 -13.20
CA GLY A 48 2.64 -5.95 -12.88
C GLY A 48 2.82 -5.53 -11.42
N TYR A 49 1.94 -4.65 -10.91
CA TYR A 49 1.96 -4.22 -9.52
C TYR A 49 1.85 -5.41 -8.56
N LEU A 50 0.95 -6.35 -8.86
CA LEU A 50 0.68 -7.50 -8.04
C LEU A 50 1.91 -8.43 -7.93
N ASP A 51 2.61 -8.66 -9.03
CA ASP A 51 3.83 -9.48 -9.05
C ASP A 51 4.97 -8.80 -8.27
N ASP A 52 5.19 -7.51 -8.52
CA ASP A 52 6.26 -6.75 -7.87
C ASP A 52 6.03 -6.62 -6.35
N ILE A 53 4.80 -6.27 -5.94
CA ILE A 53 4.49 -6.11 -4.51
C ILE A 53 4.52 -7.46 -3.78
N GLN A 54 4.20 -8.56 -4.46
CA GLN A 54 4.33 -9.91 -3.92
C GLN A 54 5.80 -10.26 -3.66
N MET A 55 6.69 -10.00 -4.62
CA MET A 55 8.13 -10.17 -4.45
C MET A 55 8.66 -9.30 -3.30
N ALA A 56 8.24 -8.04 -3.21
CA ALA A 56 8.66 -7.17 -2.11
C ALA A 56 8.11 -7.61 -0.75
N TYR A 57 6.90 -8.17 -0.70
CA TYR A 57 6.33 -8.76 0.51
C TYR A 57 7.19 -9.92 1.02
N GLU A 58 7.67 -10.79 0.14
CA GLU A 58 8.50 -11.94 0.48
C GLU A 58 9.84 -11.55 1.10
N MET A 59 10.33 -10.34 0.81
CA MET A 59 11.53 -9.77 1.46
C MET A 59 11.19 -9.01 2.74
N ALA A 60 10.14 -8.18 2.69
CA ALA A 60 9.79 -7.26 3.77
C ALA A 60 9.21 -7.97 4.99
N ALA A 61 8.42 -9.03 4.80
CA ALA A 61 7.79 -9.75 5.89
C ALA A 61 8.81 -10.49 6.78
N PRO A 62 9.80 -11.25 6.24
CA PRO A 62 10.87 -11.83 7.05
C PRO A 62 11.74 -10.78 7.73
N TRP A 63 12.15 -9.72 7.02
CA TRP A 63 12.91 -8.62 7.60
C TRP A 63 12.22 -7.99 8.82
N TRP A 64 10.90 -7.82 8.73
CA TRP A 64 10.11 -7.29 9.83
C TRP A 64 9.99 -8.29 10.99
N ALA A 65 9.79 -9.58 10.68
CA ALA A 65 9.76 -10.63 11.68
C ALA A 65 11.07 -10.70 12.46
N ASP A 66 12.21 -10.60 11.79
CA ASP A 66 13.53 -10.56 12.43
C ASP A 66 13.72 -9.30 13.28
N THR A 67 13.18 -8.15 12.84
CA THR A 67 13.17 -6.92 13.65
C THR A 67 12.40 -7.10 14.96
N VAL A 68 11.24 -7.76 14.92
CA VAL A 68 10.45 -8.08 16.13
C VAL A 68 11.18 -9.11 17.00
N LYS A 69 11.74 -10.16 16.40
CA LYS A 69 12.51 -11.19 17.09
C LYS A 69 13.71 -10.62 17.84
N ALA A 70 14.40 -9.64 17.24
CA ALA A 70 15.50 -8.93 17.90
C ALA A 70 15.04 -8.16 19.16
N GLN A 71 13.80 -7.65 19.20
CA GLN A 71 13.23 -7.08 20.42
C GLN A 71 12.92 -8.14 21.47
N GLN A 72 12.45 -9.33 21.07
CA GLN A 72 12.22 -10.45 21.99
C GLN A 72 13.52 -10.97 22.61
N GLN A 73 14.62 -10.99 21.84
CA GLN A 73 15.95 -11.36 22.34
C GLN A 73 16.49 -10.40 23.41
N GLN A 74 15.89 -9.22 23.57
CA GLN A 74 16.16 -8.29 24.67
C GLN A 74 15.35 -8.61 25.95
N GLY A 75 14.71 -9.78 26.01
CA GLY A 75 13.90 -10.22 27.15
C GLY A 75 12.45 -9.75 27.14
N LEU A 76 11.99 -9.11 26.06
CA LEU A 76 10.62 -8.62 25.95
C LEU A 76 9.65 -9.75 25.59
N GLY A 77 8.46 -9.72 26.21
CA GLY A 77 7.33 -10.53 25.77
C GLY A 77 6.93 -10.21 24.32
N ARG A 78 6.27 -11.15 23.63
CA ARG A 78 5.92 -11.02 22.20
C ARG A 78 5.15 -9.73 21.89
N ASP A 79 4.10 -9.42 22.64
CA ASP A 79 3.27 -8.25 22.37
C ASP A 79 4.00 -6.93 22.64
N GLU A 80 4.84 -6.92 23.69
CA GLU A 80 5.69 -5.78 24.00
C GLU A 80 6.77 -5.56 22.95
N ALA A 81 7.38 -6.63 22.44
CA ALA A 81 8.34 -6.59 21.35
C ALA A 81 7.73 -6.02 20.07
N ILE A 82 6.51 -6.46 19.70
CA ILE A 82 5.76 -5.93 18.56
C ILE A 82 5.50 -4.43 18.75
N ARG A 83 4.93 -4.04 19.90
CA ARG A 83 4.64 -2.63 20.21
C ARG A 83 5.89 -1.75 20.15
N LYS A 84 7.00 -2.20 20.76
CA LYS A 84 8.27 -1.47 20.76
C LYS A 84 8.88 -1.36 19.37
N ALA A 85 8.78 -2.40 18.54
CA ALA A 85 9.21 -2.36 17.16
C ALA A 85 8.39 -1.33 16.35
N PHE A 86 7.06 -1.33 16.49
CA PHE A 86 6.19 -0.35 15.82
C PHE A 86 6.42 1.09 16.30
N ASN A 87 6.75 1.31 17.58
CA ASN A 87 7.13 2.63 18.07
C ASN A 87 8.40 3.17 17.41
N LYS A 88 9.34 2.29 17.02
CA LYS A 88 10.56 2.67 16.30
C LYS A 88 10.33 2.78 14.79
N ARG A 89 9.45 1.95 14.23
CA ARG A 89 9.16 1.84 12.79
C ARG A 89 7.66 1.73 12.57
N ALA A 90 6.99 2.88 12.49
CA ALA A 90 5.53 2.97 12.51
C ALA A 90 4.81 2.26 11.35
N ALA A 91 5.49 2.02 10.23
CA ALA A 91 4.94 1.34 9.06
C ALA A 91 5.16 -0.19 9.06
N GLY A 92 5.87 -0.74 10.06
CA GLY A 92 6.25 -2.16 10.07
C GLY A 92 6.95 -2.60 8.78
N ALA A 93 6.55 -3.75 8.23
CA ALA A 93 7.05 -4.26 6.95
C ALA A 93 6.80 -3.32 5.77
N ALA A 94 5.75 -2.50 5.81
CA ALA A 94 5.45 -1.56 4.73
C ALA A 94 6.48 -0.42 4.61
N GLY A 95 7.28 -0.21 5.64
CA GLY A 95 8.41 0.72 5.62
C GLY A 95 9.67 0.17 4.94
N HIS A 96 9.64 -1.06 4.43
CA HIS A 96 10.77 -1.61 3.67
C HIS A 96 10.96 -0.84 2.34
N GLY A 97 12.21 -0.54 1.99
CA GLY A 97 12.53 0.32 0.84
C GLY A 97 11.90 -0.13 -0.48
N ASN A 98 11.95 -1.43 -0.78
CA ASN A 98 11.32 -1.98 -2.00
C ASN A 98 9.80 -1.78 -2.02
N VAL A 99 9.13 -1.93 -0.88
CA VAL A 99 7.68 -1.73 -0.78
C VAL A 99 7.32 -0.28 -1.07
N VAL A 100 8.07 0.66 -0.45
CA VAL A 100 7.88 2.11 -0.67
C VAL A 100 8.14 2.49 -2.12
N TRP A 101 9.22 1.97 -2.72
CA TRP A 101 9.58 2.26 -4.10
C TRP A 101 8.54 1.76 -5.11
N ILE A 102 8.07 0.52 -4.97
CA ILE A 102 7.01 -0.05 -5.83
C ILE A 102 5.72 0.76 -5.71
N VAL A 103 5.25 1.01 -4.49
CA VAL A 103 4.00 1.77 -4.28
C VAL A 103 4.08 3.16 -4.90
N ARG A 104 5.22 3.85 -4.77
CA ARG A 104 5.41 5.17 -5.39
C ARG A 104 5.42 5.09 -6.91
N ASN A 105 6.14 4.14 -7.51
CA ASN A 105 6.23 4.05 -8.97
C ASN A 105 4.87 3.71 -9.60
N TYR A 106 4.18 2.69 -9.09
CA TYR A 106 2.87 2.32 -9.62
C TYR A 106 1.80 3.40 -9.38
N TRP A 107 1.96 4.23 -8.35
CA TRP A 107 1.14 5.43 -8.21
C TRP A 107 1.34 6.40 -9.38
N LEU A 108 2.60 6.73 -9.67
CA LEU A 108 2.96 7.69 -10.72
C LEU A 108 2.64 7.13 -12.12
N ASP A 109 2.92 5.86 -12.36
CA ASP A 109 2.57 5.17 -13.61
C ASP A 109 1.06 5.17 -13.85
N CYS A 110 0.26 4.99 -12.81
CA CYS A 110 -1.21 5.12 -12.89
C CYS A 110 -1.61 6.56 -13.25
N CYS A 111 -1.00 7.57 -12.62
CA CYS A 111 -1.24 8.97 -12.96
C CYS A 111 -0.87 9.29 -14.42
N ASP A 112 0.24 8.76 -14.93
CA ASP A 112 0.66 8.99 -16.32
C ASP A 112 -0.21 8.23 -17.32
N LEU A 113 -0.63 7.01 -16.97
CA LEU A 113 -1.58 6.23 -17.78
C LEU A 113 -2.95 6.93 -17.89
N ASN A 114 -3.44 7.52 -16.81
CA ASN A 114 -4.69 8.31 -16.83
C ASN A 114 -4.62 9.48 -17.82
N LYS A 115 -3.46 10.15 -17.95
CA LYS A 115 -3.28 11.26 -18.90
C LYS A 115 -3.36 10.81 -20.35
N SER A 116 -2.95 9.58 -20.65
CA SER A 116 -2.83 9.07 -22.03
C SER A 116 -4.00 8.20 -22.49
N SER A 117 -4.76 7.60 -21.57
CA SER A 117 -5.82 6.64 -21.89
C SER A 117 -7.20 7.28 -22.08
N GLY A 118 -7.43 8.48 -21.54
CA GLY A 118 -8.76 9.10 -21.48
C GLY A 118 -9.71 8.43 -20.47
N GLU A 119 -9.26 7.37 -19.80
CA GLU A 119 -9.94 6.71 -18.70
C GLU A 119 -9.21 7.04 -17.39
N ILE A 120 -9.98 7.26 -16.32
CA ILE A 120 -9.43 7.59 -15.01
C ILE A 120 -9.63 6.40 -14.06
N VAL A 121 -8.52 5.92 -13.50
CA VAL A 121 -8.44 5.05 -12.33
C VAL A 121 -7.69 5.79 -11.23
N TYR A 122 -8.25 5.91 -10.03
CA TYR A 122 -7.49 6.51 -8.93
C TYR A 122 -6.38 5.57 -8.46
N PRO A 123 -5.16 6.05 -8.19
CA PRO A 123 -4.05 5.22 -7.72
C PRO A 123 -4.38 4.41 -6.47
N GLU A 124 -5.10 4.99 -5.50
CA GLU A 124 -5.52 4.26 -4.29
C GLU A 124 -6.51 3.12 -4.58
N THR A 125 -7.28 3.22 -5.67
CA THR A 125 -8.15 2.13 -6.13
C THR A 125 -7.31 0.99 -6.70
N LEU A 126 -6.34 1.31 -7.57
CA LEU A 126 -5.43 0.32 -8.15
C LEU A 126 -4.58 -0.38 -7.07
N LEU A 127 -3.97 0.40 -6.19
CA LEU A 127 -2.97 -0.08 -5.22
C LEU A 127 -3.57 -0.77 -3.99
N LEU A 128 -4.85 -0.56 -3.69
CA LEU A 128 -5.46 -1.11 -2.47
C LEU A 128 -6.86 -1.68 -2.68
N GLN A 129 -7.78 -0.95 -3.32
CA GLN A 129 -9.14 -1.47 -3.52
C GLN A 129 -9.14 -2.74 -4.37
N TRP A 130 -8.33 -2.80 -5.42
CA TRP A 130 -8.26 -3.99 -6.27
C TRP A 130 -7.57 -5.17 -5.58
N LEU A 131 -6.61 -4.95 -4.67
CA LEU A 131 -6.08 -6.02 -3.82
C LEU A 131 -7.16 -6.60 -2.88
N ILE A 132 -8.04 -5.75 -2.35
CA ILE A 132 -9.18 -6.18 -1.52
C ILE A 132 -10.14 -7.03 -2.35
N ASP A 133 -10.52 -6.54 -3.53
CA ASP A 133 -11.44 -7.22 -4.43
C ASP A 133 -10.86 -8.58 -4.90
N ALA A 134 -9.55 -8.64 -5.16
CA ALA A 134 -8.80 -9.85 -5.50
C ALA A 134 -8.49 -10.77 -4.31
N LYS A 135 -8.99 -10.43 -3.10
CA LYS A 135 -8.82 -11.19 -1.85
C LYS A 135 -7.35 -11.45 -1.47
N LYS A 136 -6.44 -10.55 -1.82
CA LYS A 136 -5.00 -10.63 -1.52
C LYS A 136 -4.69 -10.19 -0.08
N LYS A 137 -5.24 -10.93 0.90
CA LYS A 137 -5.30 -10.53 2.33
C LYS A 137 -3.98 -10.02 2.92
N GLU A 138 -2.87 -10.71 2.66
CA GLU A 138 -1.57 -10.33 3.24
C GLU A 138 -0.98 -9.08 2.59
N LEU A 139 -1.19 -8.89 1.28
CA LEU A 139 -0.78 -7.67 0.58
C LEU A 139 -1.63 -6.47 1.02
N VAL A 140 -2.94 -6.67 1.18
CA VAL A 140 -3.83 -5.67 1.78
C VAL A 140 -3.33 -5.28 3.18
N ARG A 141 -2.97 -6.26 4.01
CA ARG A 141 -2.44 -6.01 5.35
C ARG A 141 -1.10 -5.27 5.30
N LEU A 142 -0.22 -5.61 4.36
CA LEU A 142 1.04 -4.91 4.13
C LEU A 142 0.76 -3.43 3.83
N ILE A 143 -0.01 -3.13 2.79
CA ILE A 143 -0.30 -1.75 2.37
C ILE A 143 -1.01 -0.97 3.47
N ALA A 144 -2.00 -1.56 4.15
CA ALA A 144 -2.74 -0.92 5.24
C ALA A 144 -1.86 -0.50 6.45
N CYS A 145 -0.64 -1.06 6.57
CA CYS A 145 0.31 -0.63 7.60
C CYS A 145 0.97 0.72 7.28
N MET A 146 0.94 1.19 6.04
CA MET A 146 1.50 2.49 5.68
C MET A 146 0.72 3.61 6.37
N PRO A 147 1.36 4.50 7.15
CA PRO A 147 0.67 5.61 7.81
C PRO A 147 0.07 6.61 6.81
N TYR A 148 0.70 6.76 5.65
CA TYR A 148 0.29 7.61 4.54
C TYR A 148 0.81 7.03 3.22
N TRP A 149 0.23 7.44 2.09
CA TRP A 149 0.80 7.13 0.77
C TRP A 149 2.16 7.80 0.57
N PRO A 150 3.21 7.08 0.12
CA PRO A 150 4.56 7.61 -0.01
C PRO A 150 4.74 8.49 -1.27
N VAL A 151 3.83 9.45 -1.46
CA VAL A 151 3.74 10.34 -2.63
C VAL A 151 3.35 11.74 -2.18
N GLY A 152 3.82 12.75 -2.90
CA GLY A 152 3.51 14.15 -2.67
C GLY A 152 2.83 14.79 -3.89
N MET A 153 2.61 16.10 -3.80
CA MET A 153 2.28 16.92 -4.95
C MET A 153 3.37 17.98 -5.15
N ASP A 154 3.64 18.31 -6.40
CA ASP A 154 4.50 19.42 -6.78
C ASP A 154 3.75 20.77 -6.75
N GLU A 155 4.45 21.84 -7.12
CA GLU A 155 3.91 23.20 -7.21
C GLU A 155 2.75 23.35 -8.22
N ASN A 156 2.65 22.43 -9.18
CA ASN A 156 1.63 22.40 -10.23
C ASN A 156 0.44 21.51 -9.88
N ARG A 157 0.40 20.97 -8.65
CA ARG A 157 -0.59 19.98 -8.19
C ARG A 157 -0.52 18.65 -8.95
N ALA A 158 0.61 18.34 -9.56
CA ALA A 158 0.88 17.01 -10.10
C ALA A 158 1.47 16.11 -9.01
N TRP A 159 1.04 14.84 -8.97
CA TRP A 159 1.60 13.85 -8.05
C TRP A 159 3.08 13.59 -8.38
N CYS A 160 3.95 13.54 -7.36
CA CYS A 160 5.40 13.34 -7.48
C CYS A 160 6.01 12.51 -6.34
#